data_AF-A0A9N9FXE1-F1
#
_entry.id   AF-A0A9N9FXE1-F1
#
_cell.length_a   1.000
_cell.length_b   1.000
_cell.length_c   1.000
_cell.angle_alpha   90.00
_cell.angle_beta   90.00
_cell.angle_gamma   90.00
#
_symmetry.space_group_name_H-M   'P 1'
#
loop_
_entity.id
_entity.type
_entity.pdbx_description
1 polymer ?
#
loop_
_entity_poly.entity_id
_entity_poly.type
_entity_poly.pdbx_seq_one_letter_code
_entity_poly.pdbx_strand_id
1 'polypeptide(L)'
;MPKIVSSSIVSSSEQTNTRPEQHLHVYYCLCSEFILVIDARLDKLPRRITDRAHIIANGKRVYKLNAVESETPVILKRDDGYEKQYRLYCPRCNLFIAYETTDRRKSGPYTYIVESSLTENQGVVPQDAIND
;
A
#
# COMPACT_ATOMS: atom_id res chain seq x y z
N MET A 1 25.74 -31.83 22.23
CA MET A 1 24.92 -31.60 21.02
C MET A 1 23.73 -30.74 21.42
N PRO A 2 23.52 -29.55 20.85
CA PRO A 2 22.33 -28.77 21.17
C PRO A 2 21.13 -29.39 20.44
N LYS A 3 20.06 -29.70 21.19
CA LYS A 3 18.80 -30.16 20.62
C LYS A 3 18.12 -28.98 19.94
N ILE A 4 17.96 -29.07 18.62
CA ILE A 4 17.12 -28.16 17.85
C ILE A 4 15.68 -28.44 18.26
N VAL A 5 15.00 -27.43 18.81
CA VAL A 5 13.57 -27.50 19.15
C VAL A 5 12.81 -26.65 18.15
N SER A 6 12.18 -27.27 17.16
CA SER A 6 11.27 -26.58 16.24
C SER A 6 9.92 -26.40 16.94
N SER A 7 9.68 -25.24 17.55
CA SER A 7 8.34 -24.87 18.02
C SER A 7 7.52 -24.30 16.85
N SER A 8 7.05 -25.18 15.97
CA SER A 8 6.03 -24.83 15.00
C SER A 8 4.69 -24.81 15.72
N ILE A 9 4.24 -23.64 16.18
CA ILE A 9 2.88 -23.47 16.69
C ILE A 9 1.97 -23.29 15.48
N VAL A 10 1.35 -24.38 15.03
CA VAL A 10 0.22 -24.33 14.11
C VAL A 10 -1.01 -24.01 14.95
N SER A 11 -1.48 -22.77 14.88
CA SER A 11 -2.73 -22.37 15.52
C SER A 11 -3.89 -22.81 14.63
N SER A 12 -4.58 -23.87 15.02
CA SER A 12 -5.89 -24.24 14.47
C SER A 12 -6.92 -24.00 15.57
N SER A 13 -7.84 -23.07 15.35
CA SER A 13 -8.99 -22.87 16.24
C SER A 13 -10.24 -22.69 15.40
N GLU A 14 -11.04 -23.76 15.31
CA GLU A 14 -12.45 -23.70 14.97
C GLU A 14 -13.17 -22.93 16.08
N GLN A 15 -13.68 -21.74 15.78
CA GLN A 15 -14.59 -21.00 16.67
C GLN A 15 -15.64 -20.25 15.86
N THR A 16 -16.86 -20.75 15.94
CA THR A 16 -18.11 -20.12 15.53
C THR A 16 -18.32 -18.80 16.29
N ASN A 17 -18.03 -17.67 15.65
CA ASN A 17 -18.70 -16.38 15.87
C ASN A 17 -18.33 -15.41 14.74
N THR A 18 -19.34 -14.87 14.08
CA THR A 18 -19.27 -13.97 12.92
C THR A 18 -18.56 -12.65 13.24
N ARG A 19 -17.24 -12.62 13.09
CA ARG A 19 -16.50 -11.44 12.65
C ARG A 19 -15.90 -11.83 11.30
N PRO A 20 -16.04 -11.03 10.23
CA PRO A 20 -15.30 -11.34 9.01
C PRO A 20 -13.84 -11.40 9.43
N GLU A 21 -13.18 -12.54 9.23
CA GLU A 21 -11.73 -12.63 9.41
C GLU A 21 -11.13 -11.46 8.63
N GLN A 22 -10.57 -10.47 9.33
CA GLN A 22 -9.88 -9.36 8.71
C GLN A 22 -8.56 -9.92 8.19
N HIS A 23 -8.65 -10.58 7.03
CA HIS A 23 -7.48 -11.10 6.35
C HIS A 23 -6.62 -9.90 5.94
N LEU A 24 -5.40 -9.85 6.44
CA LEU A 24 -4.44 -8.84 6.04
C LEU A 24 -3.93 -9.16 4.64
N HIS A 25 -4.00 -8.19 3.75
CA HIS A 25 -3.50 -8.29 2.38
C HIS A 25 -2.11 -7.69 2.30
N VAL A 26 -1.19 -8.42 1.68
CA VAL A 26 0.20 -8.02 1.49
C VAL A 26 0.44 -7.66 0.04
N TYR A 27 1.10 -6.53 -0.18
CA TYR A 27 1.43 -6.03 -1.51
C TYR A 27 2.92 -5.70 -1.63
N TYR A 28 3.46 -6.04 -2.78
CA TYR A 28 4.86 -5.86 -3.14
C TYR A 28 5.00 -4.81 -4.23
N CYS A 29 6.14 -4.12 -4.25
CA CYS A 29 6.58 -3.36 -5.41
C CYS A 29 6.81 -4.29 -6.60
N LEU A 30 6.80 -3.75 -7.82
CA LEU A 30 7.19 -4.48 -9.03
C LEU A 30 8.61 -5.10 -8.95
N CYS A 31 9.52 -4.53 -8.16
CA CYS A 31 10.84 -5.09 -7.88
C CYS A 31 10.85 -6.17 -6.78
N SER A 32 9.68 -6.66 -6.36
CA SER A 32 9.48 -7.65 -5.29
C SER A 32 9.87 -7.20 -3.88
N GLU A 33 10.04 -5.91 -3.64
CA GLU A 33 10.18 -5.32 -2.30
C GLU A 33 8.82 -5.30 -1.59
N PHE A 34 8.81 -5.56 -0.28
CA PHE A 34 7.59 -5.52 0.52
C PHE A 34 7.19 -4.08 0.82
N ILE A 35 5.96 -3.69 0.46
CA ILE A 35 5.51 -2.28 0.54
C ILE A 35 4.32 -2.08 1.46
N LEU A 36 3.22 -2.80 1.28
CA LEU A 36 1.96 -2.49 1.96
C LEU A 36 1.36 -3.74 2.60
N VAL A 37 0.88 -3.57 3.83
CA VAL A 37 -0.06 -4.50 4.48
C VAL A 37 -1.30 -3.73 4.87
N ILE A 38 -2.49 -4.23 4.50
CA ILE A 38 -3.77 -3.54 4.71
C ILE A 38 -4.92 -4.52 4.98
N ASP A 39 -5.92 -4.08 5.73
CA ASP A 39 -7.15 -4.81 6.08
C ASP A 39 -8.20 -4.92 4.96
N ALA A 40 -7.87 -4.52 3.74
CA ALA A 40 -8.75 -4.55 2.58
C ALA A 40 -7.96 -4.67 1.28
N ARG A 41 -8.51 -5.40 0.30
CA ARG A 41 -7.88 -5.51 -1.02
C ARG A 41 -7.90 -4.17 -1.75
N LEU A 42 -6.81 -3.85 -2.47
CA LEU A 42 -6.69 -2.61 -3.24
C LEU A 42 -7.81 -2.48 -4.29
N ASP A 43 -8.19 -3.56 -4.98
CA ASP A 43 -9.26 -3.56 -5.99
C ASP A 43 -10.65 -3.22 -5.42
N LYS A 44 -10.83 -3.32 -4.10
CA LYS A 44 -12.07 -2.96 -3.40
C LYS A 44 -12.04 -1.56 -2.79
N LEU A 45 -10.91 -0.85 -2.88
CA LEU A 45 -10.81 0.53 -2.43
C LEU A 45 -11.36 1.49 -3.49
N PRO A 46 -11.94 2.63 -3.08
CA PRO A 46 -12.33 3.67 -4.02
C PRO A 46 -11.09 4.19 -4.76
N ARG A 47 -11.27 4.51 -6.06
CA ARG A 47 -10.23 5.11 -6.89
C ARG A 47 -10.48 6.60 -7.06
N ARG A 48 -9.40 7.38 -7.07
CA ARG A 48 -9.45 8.80 -7.34
C ARG A 48 -9.70 9.03 -8.83
N ILE A 49 -10.58 9.98 -9.16
CA ILE A 49 -10.96 10.25 -10.56
C ILE A 49 -9.82 10.83 -11.41
N THR A 50 -8.90 11.58 -10.81
CA THR A 50 -7.88 12.36 -11.53
C THR A 50 -6.70 11.54 -12.02
N ASP A 51 -6.33 10.49 -11.29
CA ASP A 51 -5.11 9.69 -11.54
C ASP A 51 -5.30 8.21 -11.19
N ARG A 52 -6.54 7.79 -10.94
CA ARG A 52 -6.94 6.40 -10.64
C ARG A 52 -6.25 5.77 -9.43
N ALA A 53 -5.57 6.57 -8.59
CA ALA A 53 -4.91 6.09 -7.39
C ALA A 53 -5.93 5.46 -6.42
N HIS A 54 -5.55 4.35 -5.77
CA HIS A 54 -6.37 3.72 -4.74
C HIS A 54 -6.35 4.57 -3.48
N ILE A 55 -7.52 4.88 -2.92
CA ILE A 55 -7.67 5.76 -1.77
C ILE A 55 -7.75 4.92 -0.49
N ILE A 56 -6.74 5.06 0.36
CA ILE A 56 -6.75 4.51 1.72
C ILE A 56 -7.19 5.62 2.69
N ALA A 57 -8.30 5.41 3.39
CA ALA A 57 -8.79 6.33 4.41
C ALA A 57 -8.00 6.20 5.73
N ASN A 58 -7.21 7.23 6.04
CA ASN A 58 -6.45 7.31 7.29
C ASN A 58 -7.42 7.33 8.48
N GLY A 59 -7.11 6.58 9.53
CA GLY A 59 -7.95 6.43 10.73
C GLY A 59 -9.14 5.47 10.59
N LYS A 60 -9.55 5.10 9.37
CA LYS A 60 -10.60 4.09 9.13
C LYS A 60 -10.04 2.73 8.73
N ARG A 61 -8.86 2.70 8.12
CA ARG A 61 -8.19 1.46 7.66
C ARG A 61 -6.97 1.18 8.51
N VAL A 62 -6.76 -0.10 8.83
CA VAL A 62 -5.53 -0.59 9.45
C VAL A 62 -4.55 -0.96 8.36
N TYR A 63 -3.43 -0.25 8.28
CA TYR A 63 -2.38 -0.55 7.29
C TYR A 63 -0.99 -0.08 7.71
N LYS A 64 0.04 -0.74 7.20
CA LYS A 64 1.45 -0.37 7.31
C LYS A 64 2.03 -0.20 5.91
N LEU A 65 2.72 0.92 5.68
CA LEU A 65 3.39 1.23 4.42
C LEU A 65 4.90 1.37 4.66
N ASN A 66 5.69 0.57 3.97
CA ASN A 66 7.14 0.62 3.92
C ASN A 66 7.55 1.43 2.68
N ALA A 67 7.86 2.72 2.88
CA ALA A 67 8.21 3.64 1.81
C ALA A 67 9.15 4.72 2.31
N VAL A 68 9.97 5.26 1.40
CA VAL A 68 10.85 6.40 1.65
C VAL A 68 10.14 7.69 1.26
N GLU A 69 10.17 8.68 2.15
CA GLU A 69 9.55 9.99 1.93
C GLU A 69 10.45 10.89 1.07
N SER A 70 9.84 11.61 0.15
CA SER A 70 10.48 12.73 -0.55
C SER A 70 10.70 13.89 0.41
N GLU A 71 11.91 14.44 0.46
CA GLU A 71 12.18 15.66 1.23
C GLU A 71 11.40 16.87 0.69
N THR A 72 11.24 16.92 -0.64
CA THR A 72 10.56 18.01 -1.32
C THR A 72 9.22 17.55 -1.90
N PRO A 73 8.13 18.30 -1.67
CA PRO A 73 6.86 18.00 -2.29
C PRO A 73 6.85 18.41 -3.76
N VAL A 74 6.10 17.68 -4.58
CA VAL A 74 5.85 18.01 -5.98
C VAL A 74 4.55 18.81 -6.08
N ILE A 75 4.58 19.95 -6.77
CA ILE A 75 3.38 20.75 -7.06
C ILE A 75 2.92 20.42 -8.48
N LEU A 76 1.72 19.88 -8.61
CA LEU A 76 1.07 19.59 -9.88
C LEU A 76 0.05 20.67 -10.20
N LYS A 77 0.01 21.11 -11.46
CA LYS A 77 -1.11 21.90 -11.99
C LYS A 77 -2.23 20.95 -12.40
N ARG A 78 -3.43 21.20 -11.89
CA ARG A 78 -4.68 20.52 -12.25
C ARG A 78 -5.62 21.51 -12.92
N ASP A 79 -6.72 21.03 -13.47
CA ASP A 79 -7.73 21.90 -14.09
C ASP A 79 -8.38 22.83 -13.06
N ASP A 80 -8.48 22.38 -11.80
CA ASP A 80 -9.11 23.08 -10.68
C ASP A 80 -8.10 23.82 -9.76
N GLY A 81 -6.81 23.85 -10.11
CA GLY A 81 -5.80 24.60 -9.36
C GLY A 81 -4.46 23.89 -9.24
N TYR A 82 -3.88 23.91 -8.04
CA TYR A 82 -2.60 23.27 -7.76
C TYR A 82 -2.74 22.23 -6.65
N GLU A 83 -2.14 21.08 -6.86
CA GLU A 83 -2.09 19.99 -5.91
C GLU A 83 -0.66 19.79 -5.42
N LYS A 84 -0.46 19.81 -4.11
CA LYS A 84 0.82 19.47 -3.49
C LYS A 84 0.84 17.99 -3.14
N GLN A 85 1.86 17.27 -3.61
CA GLN A 85 2.07 15.85 -3.36
C GLN A 85 3.37 15.61 -2.59
N TYR A 86 3.23 14.99 -1.43
CA TYR A 86 4.33 14.42 -0.65
C TYR A 86 4.51 12.97 -1.09
N ARG A 87 5.46 12.75 -2.00
CA ARG A 87 5.65 11.46 -2.68
C ARG A 87 6.38 10.46 -1.80
N LEU A 88 6.00 9.20 -1.97
CA LEU A 88 6.52 8.03 -1.27
C LEU A 88 7.07 7.03 -2.29
N TYR A 89 8.30 6.59 -2.07
CA TYR A 89 9.04 5.76 -3.00
C TYR A 89 9.39 4.39 -2.42
N CYS A 90 9.52 3.40 -3.29
CA CYS A 90 10.02 2.09 -2.92
C CYS A 90 11.46 2.21 -2.37
N PRO A 91 11.77 1.65 -1.19
CA PRO A 91 13.10 1.75 -0.59
C PRO A 91 14.20 1.01 -1.38
N ARG A 92 13.83 0.07 -2.26
CA ARG A 92 14.77 -0.72 -3.06
C ARG A 92 15.07 -0.12 -4.43
N CYS A 93 14.02 0.19 -5.20
CA CYS A 93 14.17 0.61 -6.61
C CYS A 93 13.78 2.07 -6.85
N ASN A 94 13.37 2.79 -5.82
CA ASN A 94 12.93 4.19 -5.90
C ASN A 94 11.69 4.42 -6.82
N LEU A 95 10.91 3.37 -7.10
CA LEU A 95 9.63 3.51 -7.81
C LEU A 95 8.65 4.38 -7.01
N PHE A 96 7.95 5.29 -7.69
CA PHE A 96 6.88 6.09 -7.10
C PHE A 96 5.65 5.20 -6.83
N ILE A 97 5.34 4.97 -5.54
CA ILE A 97 4.34 3.97 -5.12
C ILE A 97 3.11 4.60 -4.45
N ALA A 98 3.27 5.75 -3.80
CA ALA A 98 2.18 6.41 -3.10
C ALA A 98 2.46 7.89 -2.90
N TYR A 99 1.44 8.66 -2.55
CA TYR A 99 1.61 10.04 -2.10
C TYR A 99 0.53 10.43 -1.07
N GLU A 100 0.81 11.51 -0.34
CA GLU A 100 -0.12 12.19 0.55
C GLU A 100 -0.19 13.68 0.18
N THR A 101 -1.23 14.39 0.61
CA THR A 101 -1.40 15.84 0.36
C THR A 101 -0.99 16.72 1.54
N THR A 102 -0.55 16.09 2.63
CA THR A 102 -0.07 16.72 3.86
C THR A 102 1.39 16.34 4.11
N ASP A 103 2.13 17.22 4.78
CA ASP A 103 3.56 17.06 5.04
C ASP A 103 3.90 15.90 5.98
N ARG A 104 3.10 15.73 7.03
CA ARG A 104 3.29 14.65 7.99
C ARG A 104 2.52 13.41 7.55
N ARG A 105 3.19 12.26 7.58
CA ARG A 105 2.58 10.96 7.29
C ARG A 105 1.29 10.72 8.06
N LYS A 106 0.28 10.28 7.33
CA LYS A 106 -1.05 9.93 7.82
C LYS A 106 -1.75 11.05 8.60
N SER A 107 -1.29 12.30 8.48
CA SER A 107 -1.94 13.46 9.13
C SER A 107 -3.16 13.95 8.36
N GLY A 108 -3.14 13.82 7.02
CA GLY A 108 -4.29 14.04 6.17
C GLY A 108 -5.30 12.90 6.20
N PRO A 109 -6.47 13.07 5.55
CA PRO A 109 -7.53 12.07 5.56
C PRO A 109 -7.22 10.82 4.72
N TYR A 110 -6.31 10.91 3.75
CA TYR A 110 -6.08 9.86 2.76
C TYR A 110 -4.60 9.64 2.46
N THR A 111 -4.27 8.39 2.15
CA THR A 111 -3.04 8.00 1.45
C THR A 111 -3.44 7.44 0.09
N TYR A 112 -2.79 7.91 -0.97
CA TYR A 112 -3.10 7.53 -2.34
C TYR A 112 -2.03 6.56 -2.85
N ILE A 113 -2.42 5.32 -3.19
CA ILE A 113 -1.52 4.33 -3.78
C ILE A 113 -1.59 4.46 -5.31
N VAL A 114 -0.44 4.67 -5.94
CA VAL A 114 -0.32 4.85 -7.39
C VAL A 114 -0.84 3.59 -8.10
N GLU A 115 -1.67 3.77 -9.13
CA GLU A 115 -2.22 2.66 -9.91
C GLU A 115 -1.09 1.80 -10.49
N SER A 116 -1.27 0.48 -10.49
CA SER A 116 -0.31 -0.51 -11.01
C SER A 116 1.10 -0.49 -10.39
N SER A 117 1.34 0.29 -9.33
CA SER A 117 2.66 0.34 -8.66
C SER A 117 2.93 -0.87 -7.75
N LEU A 118 1.87 -1.56 -7.31
CA LEU A 118 1.93 -2.70 -6.40
C LEU A 118 1.23 -3.96 -6.94
N THR A 119 1.67 -5.13 -6.49
CA THR A 119 1.14 -6.45 -6.84
C THR A 119 0.94 -7.33 -5.60
N GLU A 120 -0.09 -8.20 -5.60
CA GLU A 120 -0.27 -9.22 -4.54
C GLU A 120 0.73 -10.38 -4.70
N ASN A 121 1.18 -10.65 -5.93
CA ASN A 121 2.04 -11.77 -6.26
C ASN A 121 3.49 -11.29 -6.42
N GLN A 122 4.37 -11.74 -5.52
CA GLN A 122 5.80 -11.44 -5.63
C GLN A 122 6.36 -11.98 -6.97
N GLY A 123 7.11 -11.14 -7.70
CA GLY A 123 7.73 -11.54 -8.97
C GLY A 123 6.78 -11.62 -10.18
N VAL A 124 5.50 -11.26 -10.03
CA VAL A 124 4.54 -11.21 -11.14
C VAL A 124 4.18 -9.76 -11.43
N VAL A 125 4.46 -9.32 -12.65
CA VAL A 125 4.08 -8.01 -13.17
C VAL A 125 2.54 -7.97 -13.34
N PRO A 126 1.83 -6.96 -12.78
CA PRO A 126 0.40 -6.79 -13.02
C PRO A 126 0.08 -6.66 -14.51
N GLN A 127 -1.07 -7.17 -14.93
CA GLN A 127 -1.49 -7.13 -16.35
C GLN A 127 -1.54 -5.71 -16.94
N ASP A 128 -1.80 -4.70 -16.09
CA ASP A 128 -1.90 -3.29 -16.50
C ASP A 128 -0.59 -2.50 -16.35
N ALA A 129 0.56 -3.16 -16.19
CA ALA A 129 1.83 -2.47 -15.98
C ALA A 129 2.49 -1.95 -17.27
N ILE A 130 2.00 -2.36 -18.45
CA ILE A 130 2.60 -2.03 -19.76
C ILE A 130 1.55 -1.51 -20.76
N ASN A 131 0.39 -1.06 -20.30
CA ASN A 131 -0.58 -0.46 -21.22
C ASN A 131 -0.26 1.03 -21.38
N ASP A 132 0.14 1.41 -22.60
CA ASP A 132 0.39 2.78 -23.07
C ASP A 132 -0.80 3.73 -22.87
#